data_AF-A0A6V7WHB5-F1
#
_entry.id   AF-A0A6V7WHB5-F1
#
_cell.length_a   1.000
_cell.length_b   1.000
_cell.length_c   1.000
_cell.angle_alpha   90.00
_cell.angle_beta   90.00
_cell.angle_gamma   90.00
#
_symmetry.space_group_name_H-M   'P 1'
#
loop_
_entity.id
_entity.type
_entity.pdbx_description
1 polymer ?
#
loop_
_entity_poly.entity_id
_entity_poly.type
_entity_poly.pdbx_seq_one_letter_code
_entity_poly.pdbx_strand_id
1 'polypeptide(L)'
;MPYSGRLKCLACPIDRTTVGEGSINKEECSIKCKDGEEMGQNEQCQPCSKGTFREGLMSVCQRCQIGFTTKKEGSLNSKECNQINCPPGYFTNNKLINEEINLNFEFLQICLPCPIGYYENEYGSNKCKKCPEGYITKQLGAKNIFECDQVWDGSCKPDQPEPCPNGSECIQIRGEIFECRKIIVEFLNNEQVNLIFKNIVRLHNKIHL
;
A
#
# COMPACT_ATOMS: atom_id res chain seq x y z
N MET A 1 -7.96 50.03 -8.87
CA MET A 1 -7.70 51.02 -9.94
C MET A 1 -6.92 50.34 -11.07
N PRO A 2 -7.55 49.77 -12.11
CA PRO A 2 -6.82 49.25 -13.26
C PRO A 2 -6.53 50.39 -14.24
N TYR A 3 -5.25 50.58 -14.57
CA TYR A 3 -4.75 51.63 -15.46
C TYR A 3 -5.25 51.41 -16.90
N SER A 4 -5.82 52.46 -17.51
CA SER A 4 -6.25 52.49 -18.91
C SER A 4 -5.08 52.31 -19.88
N GLY A 5 -5.25 51.51 -20.94
CA GLY A 5 -4.28 51.35 -22.04
C GLY A 5 -3.62 49.97 -22.19
N ARG A 6 -4.07 48.95 -21.44
CA ARG A 6 -3.51 47.60 -21.54
C ARG A 6 -4.18 46.79 -22.66
N LEU A 7 -3.39 46.27 -23.61
CA LEU A 7 -3.85 45.46 -24.75
C LEU A 7 -4.03 43.96 -24.44
N LYS A 8 -3.71 43.52 -23.20
CA LYS A 8 -3.79 42.12 -22.77
C LYS A 8 -4.33 42.03 -21.34
N CYS A 9 -5.24 41.08 -21.10
CA CYS A 9 -5.76 40.78 -19.77
C CYS A 9 -4.67 40.20 -18.85
N LEU A 10 -4.80 40.44 -17.55
CA LEU A 10 -4.03 39.70 -16.55
C LEU A 10 -4.65 38.31 -16.39
N ALA A 11 -3.83 37.27 -16.54
CA ALA A 11 -4.26 35.93 -16.17
C ALA A 11 -4.53 35.87 -14.67
N CYS A 12 -5.56 35.11 -14.32
CA CYS A 12 -5.81 34.71 -12.95
C CYS A 12 -4.62 33.91 -12.37
N PRO A 13 -4.38 33.96 -11.05
CA PRO A 13 -3.50 33.00 -10.39
C PRO A 13 -3.97 31.56 -10.66
N ILE A 14 -3.07 30.60 -10.48
CA ILE A 14 -3.30 29.18 -10.75
C ILE A 14 -4.64 28.72 -10.15
N ASP A 15 -5.42 27.97 -10.95
CA ASP A 15 -6.73 27.37 -10.64
C ASP A 15 -7.88 28.34 -10.30
N ARG A 16 -7.74 29.61 -10.69
CA ARG A 16 -8.80 30.61 -10.59
C ARG A 16 -9.14 31.15 -11.97
N THR A 17 -10.37 31.63 -12.13
CA THR A 17 -10.81 32.29 -13.36
C THR A 17 -11.86 33.34 -13.02
N THR A 18 -12.19 34.19 -13.98
CA THR A 18 -13.18 35.24 -13.77
C THR A 18 -14.59 34.68 -13.96
N VAL A 19 -15.57 35.22 -13.22
CA VAL A 19 -16.98 34.78 -13.29
C VAL A 19 -17.59 35.06 -14.68
N GLY A 20 -17.02 36.01 -15.44
CA GLY A 20 -17.40 36.33 -16.82
C GLY A 20 -16.28 37.02 -17.59
N GLU A 21 -16.56 37.36 -18.85
CA GLU A 21 -15.63 38.11 -19.72
C GLU A 21 -15.52 39.59 -19.31
N GLY A 22 -14.34 40.20 -19.53
CA GLY A 22 -14.14 41.64 -19.29
C GLY A 22 -13.90 42.05 -17.83
N SER A 23 -13.55 41.11 -16.96
CA SER A 23 -13.23 41.40 -15.56
C SER A 23 -12.13 42.46 -15.40
N ILE A 24 -12.42 43.48 -14.61
CA ILE A 24 -11.50 44.60 -14.33
C ILE A 24 -10.91 44.55 -12.92
N ASN A 25 -11.36 43.61 -12.08
CA ASN A 25 -10.96 43.48 -10.70
C ASN A 25 -10.23 42.15 -10.46
N LYS A 26 -9.05 42.20 -9.83
CA LYS A 26 -8.28 41.01 -9.44
C LYS A 26 -9.05 40.11 -8.46
N GLU A 27 -10.00 40.67 -7.72
CA GLU A 27 -10.86 39.98 -6.76
C GLU A 27 -11.98 39.16 -7.42
N GLU A 28 -12.33 39.42 -8.68
CA GLU A 28 -13.27 38.60 -9.48
C GLU A 28 -12.63 37.29 -9.96
N CYS A 29 -11.35 37.08 -9.66
CA CYS A 29 -10.63 35.87 -9.92
C CYS A 29 -10.97 34.80 -8.87
N SER A 30 -12.11 34.14 -9.08
CA SER A 30 -12.68 33.16 -8.17
C SER A 30 -12.57 31.74 -8.71
N ILE A 31 -12.85 30.78 -7.83
CA ILE A 31 -13.06 29.39 -8.22
C ILE A 31 -14.34 29.31 -9.05
N LYS A 32 -14.26 28.76 -10.27
CA LYS A 32 -15.42 28.58 -11.16
C LYS A 32 -16.24 27.33 -10.82
N CYS A 33 -15.58 26.27 -10.37
CA CYS A 33 -16.24 25.00 -10.10
C CYS A 33 -16.81 24.97 -8.70
N LYS A 34 -18.03 24.43 -8.57
CA LYS A 34 -18.68 24.26 -7.27
C LYS A 34 -17.97 23.20 -6.43
N ASP A 35 -18.34 23.13 -5.16
CA ASP A 35 -17.93 22.05 -4.26
C ASP A 35 -18.18 20.68 -4.90
N GLY A 36 -17.25 19.77 -4.65
CA GLY A 36 -17.22 18.45 -5.27
C GLY A 36 -16.81 18.42 -6.74
N GLU A 37 -16.37 19.52 -7.36
CA GLU A 37 -15.84 19.51 -8.73
C GLU A 37 -14.47 20.20 -8.79
N GLU A 38 -13.51 19.72 -9.58
CA GLU A 38 -12.24 20.39 -9.87
C GLU A 38 -12.11 20.79 -11.34
N MET A 39 -11.16 21.67 -11.64
CA MET A 39 -10.88 22.05 -13.02
C MET A 39 -10.15 20.91 -13.72
N GLY A 40 -10.82 20.28 -14.69
CA GLY A 40 -10.20 19.26 -15.55
C GLY A 40 -9.25 19.88 -16.57
N GLN A 41 -8.46 19.03 -17.24
CA GLN A 41 -7.50 19.45 -18.28
C GLN A 41 -8.16 20.18 -19.47
N ASN A 42 -9.45 19.95 -19.69
CA ASN A 42 -10.24 20.59 -20.76
C ASN A 42 -10.84 21.94 -20.34
N GLU A 43 -10.39 22.53 -19.22
CA GLU A 43 -10.93 23.79 -18.65
C GLU A 43 -12.43 23.71 -18.30
N GLN A 44 -12.92 22.49 -18.08
CA GLN A 44 -14.28 22.16 -17.67
C GLN A 44 -14.27 21.59 -16.25
N CYS A 45 -15.31 21.91 -15.48
CA CYS A 45 -15.47 21.37 -14.13
C CYS A 45 -15.80 19.87 -14.21
N GLN A 46 -15.00 19.06 -13.53
CA GLN A 46 -15.15 17.61 -13.44
C GLN A 46 -15.39 17.22 -11.99
N PRO A 47 -16.28 16.26 -11.70
CA PRO A 47 -16.52 15.83 -10.33
C PRO A 47 -15.26 15.22 -9.70
N CYS A 48 -15.07 15.46 -8.40
CA CYS A 48 -14.02 14.83 -7.62
C CYS A 48 -14.09 13.31 -7.74
N SER A 49 -12.98 12.68 -8.11
CA SER A 49 -12.91 11.22 -8.21
C SER A 49 -13.17 10.55 -6.85
N LYS A 50 -13.59 9.29 -6.85
CA LYS A 50 -13.83 8.54 -5.61
C LYS A 50 -12.60 8.56 -4.70
N GLY A 51 -12.81 8.82 -3.40
CA GLY A 51 -11.74 8.99 -2.42
C GLY A 51 -11.18 10.41 -2.36
N THR A 52 -11.81 11.36 -3.04
CA THR A 52 -11.46 12.78 -2.98
C THR A 52 -12.70 13.66 -2.77
N PHE A 53 -12.51 14.85 -2.21
CA PHE A 53 -13.57 15.83 -1.94
C PHE A 53 -13.07 17.26 -2.19
N ARG A 54 -13.97 18.21 -2.38
CA ARG A 54 -13.61 19.64 -2.50
C ARG A 54 -14.64 20.51 -1.81
N GLU A 55 -14.21 21.29 -0.83
CA GLU A 55 -15.05 22.22 -0.07
C GLU A 55 -14.54 23.67 -0.15
N GLY A 56 -15.46 24.61 -0.35
CA GLY A 56 -15.22 26.04 -0.24
C GLY A 56 -14.15 26.58 -1.19
N LEU A 57 -13.05 27.08 -0.62
CA LEU A 57 -11.99 27.77 -1.37
C LEU A 57 -10.86 26.84 -1.85
N MET A 58 -11.00 25.52 -1.69
CA MET A 58 -10.04 24.56 -2.23
C MET A 58 -10.01 24.69 -3.75
N SER A 59 -8.82 24.73 -4.36
CA SER A 59 -8.68 24.84 -5.82
C SER A 59 -8.85 23.51 -6.55
N VAL A 60 -8.51 22.41 -5.87
CA VAL A 60 -8.49 21.03 -6.38
C VAL A 60 -9.07 20.06 -5.36
N CYS A 61 -9.50 18.89 -5.81
CA CYS A 61 -10.01 17.84 -4.95
C CYS A 61 -8.92 17.32 -4.01
N GLN A 62 -9.20 17.35 -2.71
CA GLN A 62 -8.36 16.82 -1.66
C GLN A 62 -8.63 15.34 -1.45
N ARG A 63 -7.58 14.56 -1.16
CA ARG A 63 -7.73 13.14 -0.86
C ARG A 63 -8.30 12.93 0.53
N CYS A 64 -9.10 11.87 0.70
CA CYS A 64 -9.49 11.38 2.01
C CYS A 64 -8.26 10.95 2.84
N GLN A 65 -8.42 10.96 4.17
CA GLN A 65 -7.43 10.40 5.08
C GLN A 65 -7.17 8.92 4.77
N ILE A 66 -5.94 8.46 5.00
CA ILE A 66 -5.57 7.07 4.76
C ILE A 66 -6.49 6.10 5.51
N GLY A 67 -6.94 5.07 4.82
CA GLY A 67 -7.92 4.11 5.34
C GLY A 67 -9.37 4.52 5.08
N PHE A 68 -9.63 5.69 4.50
CA PHE A 68 -10.97 6.15 4.13
C PHE A 68 -11.11 6.47 2.64
N THR A 69 -12.35 6.43 2.17
CA THR A 69 -12.77 6.83 0.83
C THR A 69 -14.17 7.42 0.85
N THR A 70 -14.58 7.98 -0.27
CA THR A 70 -15.93 8.50 -0.47
C THR A 70 -16.85 7.43 -1.05
N LYS A 71 -18.15 7.53 -0.75
CA LYS A 71 -19.16 6.61 -1.31
C LYS A 71 -19.30 6.73 -2.82
N LYS A 72 -19.19 7.95 -3.32
CA LYS A 72 -19.38 8.31 -4.73
C LYS A 72 -18.37 9.38 -5.14
N GLU A 73 -18.32 9.63 -6.43
CA GLU A 73 -17.67 10.81 -6.99
C GLU A 73 -18.42 12.09 -6.64
N GLY A 74 -17.75 13.23 -6.77
CA GLY A 74 -18.33 14.54 -6.55
C GLY A 74 -18.54 14.90 -5.08
N SER A 75 -17.72 14.37 -4.17
CA SER A 75 -17.91 14.60 -2.74
C SER A 75 -17.63 16.05 -2.33
N LEU A 76 -18.55 16.62 -1.56
CA LEU A 76 -18.62 18.05 -1.31
C LEU A 76 -17.71 18.49 -0.16
N ASN A 77 -17.37 17.59 0.76
CA ASN A 77 -16.58 17.91 1.94
C ASN A 77 -15.95 16.67 2.56
N SER A 78 -15.05 16.90 3.52
CA SER A 78 -14.30 15.85 4.21
C SER A 78 -15.18 14.82 4.94
N LYS A 79 -16.41 15.17 5.34
CA LYS A 79 -17.33 14.25 6.06
C LYS A 79 -17.86 13.13 5.17
N GLU A 80 -17.78 13.30 3.85
CA GLU A 80 -18.14 12.24 2.90
C GLU A 80 -17.06 11.15 2.76
N CYS A 81 -15.88 11.35 3.35
CA CYS A 81 -14.82 10.33 3.47
C CYS A 81 -15.14 9.31 4.58
N ASN A 82 -16.33 8.71 4.54
CA ASN A 82 -16.86 7.88 5.62
C ASN A 82 -16.93 6.38 5.27
N GLN A 83 -16.28 5.95 4.19
CA GLN A 83 -16.16 4.53 3.85
C GLN A 83 -14.75 4.04 4.13
N ILE A 84 -14.62 2.91 4.82
CA ILE A 84 -13.31 2.29 5.06
C ILE A 84 -12.76 1.76 3.73
N ASN A 85 -11.50 2.07 3.45
CA ASN A 85 -10.78 1.65 2.26
C ASN A 85 -9.30 1.40 2.57
N CYS A 86 -9.05 0.29 3.26
CA CYS A 86 -7.69 -0.12 3.62
C CYS A 86 -6.84 -0.40 2.38
N PRO A 87 -5.57 0.03 2.35
CA PRO A 87 -4.68 -0.24 1.23
C PRO A 87 -4.25 -1.73 1.19
N PRO A 88 -3.72 -2.21 0.06
CA PRO A 88 -3.10 -3.52 -0.04
C PRO A 88 -2.10 -3.78 1.10
N GLY A 89 -2.12 -5.02 1.61
CA GLY A 89 -1.43 -5.42 2.82
C GLY A 89 -2.24 -5.26 4.10
N TYR A 90 -3.42 -4.62 4.04
CA TYR A 90 -4.27 -4.39 5.20
C TYR A 90 -5.69 -4.87 4.95
N PHE A 91 -6.35 -5.29 6.02
CA PHE A 91 -7.77 -5.63 6.03
C PHE A 91 -8.51 -4.78 7.05
N THR A 92 -9.79 -4.58 6.80
CA THR A 92 -10.66 -3.82 7.70
C THR A 92 -10.80 -4.53 9.06
N ASN A 93 -10.64 -3.78 10.14
CA ASN A 93 -10.93 -4.26 11.48
C ASN A 93 -12.43 -4.53 11.60
N ASN A 94 -12.81 -5.81 11.61
CA ASN A 94 -14.22 -6.23 11.58
C ASN A 94 -15.05 -5.71 12.77
N LYS A 95 -14.41 -5.29 13.86
CA LYS A 95 -15.10 -4.63 14.99
C LYS A 95 -15.76 -3.31 14.58
N LEU A 96 -15.19 -2.59 13.61
CA LEU A 96 -15.67 -1.28 13.18
C LEU A 96 -16.77 -1.35 12.10
N ILE A 97 -17.08 -2.53 11.55
CA ILE A 97 -18.02 -2.66 10.41
C ILE A 97 -19.44 -2.19 10.80
N ASN A 98 -19.78 -2.27 12.09
CA ASN A 98 -21.09 -1.86 12.61
C ASN A 98 -21.04 -0.59 13.49
N GLU A 99 -19.89 0.09 13.52
CA GLU A 99 -19.71 1.30 14.33
C GLU A 99 -19.88 2.56 13.48
N GLU A 100 -20.29 3.66 14.12
CA GLU A 100 -20.24 4.97 13.48
C GLU A 100 -18.77 5.36 13.23
N ILE A 101 -18.40 5.39 11.95
CA ILE A 101 -17.04 5.70 11.53
C ILE A 101 -16.68 7.12 11.96
N ASN A 102 -15.71 7.23 12.86
CA ASN A 102 -15.14 8.49 13.30
C ASN A 102 -13.85 8.78 12.50
N LEU A 103 -13.79 9.94 11.86
CA LEU A 103 -12.60 10.40 11.11
C LEU A 103 -11.36 10.58 12.02
N ASN A 104 -11.53 10.62 13.34
CA ASN A 104 -10.43 10.69 14.30
C ASN A 104 -9.80 9.33 14.63
N PHE A 105 -10.31 8.23 14.08
CA PHE A 105 -9.68 6.92 14.30
C PHE A 105 -8.28 6.87 13.70
N GLU A 106 -7.35 6.27 14.44
CA GLU A 106 -6.00 6.03 13.93
C GLU A 106 -6.04 4.95 12.85
N PHE A 107 -5.15 5.06 11.86
CA PHE A 107 -5.11 4.13 10.73
C PHE A 107 -5.06 2.66 11.16
N LEU A 108 -4.23 2.31 12.16
CA LEU A 108 -4.07 0.92 12.63
C LEU A 108 -5.27 0.41 13.44
N GLN A 109 -6.17 1.28 13.90
CA GLN A 109 -7.42 0.86 14.52
C GLN A 109 -8.41 0.37 13.47
N ILE A 110 -8.35 0.97 12.28
CA ILE A 110 -9.26 0.70 11.16
C ILE A 110 -8.74 -0.38 10.23
N CYS A 111 -7.46 -0.29 9.89
CA CYS A 111 -6.79 -1.12 8.92
C CYS A 111 -5.71 -1.94 9.63
N LEU A 112 -6.01 -3.22 9.83
CA LEU A 112 -5.09 -4.16 10.45
C LEU A 112 -4.17 -4.75 9.38
N PRO A 113 -2.86 -4.83 9.62
CA PRO A 113 -1.95 -5.44 8.66
C PRO A 113 -2.24 -6.94 8.55
N CYS A 114 -2.07 -7.50 7.35
CA CYS A 114 -2.19 -8.93 7.17
C CYS A 114 -1.18 -9.69 8.05
N PRO A 115 -1.63 -10.70 8.81
CA PRO A 115 -0.73 -11.49 9.65
C PRO A 115 0.26 -12.29 8.81
N ILE A 116 1.34 -12.76 9.45
CA ILE A 116 2.31 -13.67 8.82
C ILE A 116 1.59 -14.90 8.26
N GLY A 117 1.91 -15.25 7.01
CA GLY A 117 1.24 -16.32 6.27
C GLY A 117 0.00 -15.89 5.49
N TYR A 118 -0.30 -14.59 5.46
CA TYR A 118 -1.43 -14.01 4.73
C TYR A 118 -1.02 -12.75 3.97
N TYR A 119 -1.74 -12.44 2.89
CA TYR A 119 -1.54 -11.27 2.05
C TYR A 119 -2.87 -10.66 1.58
N GLU A 120 -2.85 -9.41 1.11
CA GLU A 120 -4.00 -8.79 0.45
C GLU A 120 -3.54 -7.79 -0.62
N ASN A 121 -4.06 -7.94 -1.84
CA ASN A 121 -3.66 -7.16 -3.02
C ASN A 121 -4.72 -6.16 -3.49
N GLU A 122 -5.89 -6.14 -2.86
CA GLU A 122 -6.99 -5.24 -3.19
C GLU A 122 -7.21 -4.17 -2.11
N TYR A 123 -7.78 -3.04 -2.52
CA TYR A 123 -8.22 -2.00 -1.60
C TYR A 123 -9.56 -2.37 -0.95
N GLY A 124 -9.76 -1.99 0.30
CA GLY A 124 -11.04 -2.12 0.99
C GLY A 124 -11.43 -3.54 1.37
N SER A 125 -10.48 -4.48 1.38
CA SER A 125 -10.73 -5.85 1.81
C SER A 125 -11.07 -5.93 3.31
N ASN A 126 -11.88 -6.93 3.68
CA ASN A 126 -12.24 -7.24 5.06
C ASN A 126 -11.53 -8.50 5.61
N LYS A 127 -10.69 -9.15 4.79
CA LYS A 127 -9.94 -10.34 5.18
C LYS A 127 -8.68 -10.48 4.33
N CYS A 128 -7.63 -11.06 4.90
CA CYS A 128 -6.45 -11.41 4.11
C CYS A 128 -6.58 -12.80 3.49
N LYS A 129 -5.96 -12.97 2.32
CA LYS A 129 -5.82 -14.24 1.59
C LYS A 129 -4.68 -15.04 2.22
N LYS A 130 -4.88 -16.35 2.42
CA LYS A 130 -3.85 -17.23 2.98
C LYS A 130 -2.77 -17.53 1.93
N CYS A 131 -1.51 -17.59 2.33
CA CYS A 131 -0.45 -18.11 1.48
C CYS A 131 -0.70 -19.59 1.12
N PRO A 132 -0.18 -20.06 -0.03
CA PRO A 132 -0.20 -21.48 -0.40
C PRO A 132 0.44 -22.37 0.66
N GLU A 133 0.11 -23.66 0.63
CA GLU A 133 0.67 -24.65 1.55
C GLU A 133 2.20 -24.70 1.44
N GLY A 134 2.89 -24.67 2.59
CA GLY A 134 4.35 -24.61 2.65
C GLY A 134 4.95 -23.21 2.47
N TYR A 135 4.13 -22.16 2.32
CA TYR A 135 4.60 -20.77 2.17
C TYR A 135 4.06 -19.86 3.27
N ILE A 136 4.86 -18.90 3.72
CA ILE A 136 4.47 -17.82 4.63
C ILE A 136 5.12 -16.50 4.23
N THR A 137 4.54 -15.39 4.67
CA THR A 137 5.13 -14.06 4.48
C THR A 137 6.18 -13.78 5.55
N LYS A 138 7.27 -13.08 5.18
CA LYS A 138 8.35 -12.74 6.12
C LYS A 138 7.94 -11.70 7.17
N GLN A 139 7.00 -10.83 6.81
CA GLN A 139 6.56 -9.70 7.62
C GLN A 139 5.05 -9.55 7.56
N LEU A 140 4.51 -8.82 8.55
CA LEU A 140 3.13 -8.36 8.52
C LEU A 140 2.90 -7.44 7.31
N GLY A 141 1.67 -7.39 6.83
CA GLY A 141 1.26 -6.42 5.82
C GLY A 141 1.62 -6.80 4.39
N ALA A 142 1.75 -8.09 4.09
CA ALA A 142 2.09 -8.54 2.74
C ALA A 142 1.01 -8.17 1.71
N LYS A 143 1.42 -7.60 0.58
CA LYS A 143 0.52 -6.98 -0.39
C LYS A 143 0.14 -7.90 -1.54
N ASN A 144 0.86 -8.99 -1.75
CA ASN A 144 0.58 -9.91 -2.84
C ASN A 144 1.18 -11.28 -2.57
N ILE A 145 0.79 -12.25 -3.40
CA ILE A 145 1.20 -13.65 -3.26
C ILE A 145 2.71 -13.87 -3.43
N PHE A 146 3.41 -12.98 -4.15
CA PHE A 146 4.86 -13.10 -4.35
C PHE A 146 5.66 -12.79 -3.08
N GLU A 147 5.02 -12.22 -2.06
CA GLU A 147 5.61 -12.05 -0.73
C GLU A 147 5.44 -13.29 0.16
N CYS A 148 4.74 -14.33 -0.32
CA CYS A 148 4.73 -15.65 0.32
C CYS A 148 6.01 -16.39 -0.09
N ASP A 149 6.88 -16.63 0.90
CA ASP A 149 8.12 -17.39 0.75
C ASP A 149 7.95 -18.80 1.29
N GLN A 150 8.61 -19.76 0.67
CA GLN A 150 8.60 -21.14 1.16
C GLN A 150 9.23 -21.23 2.57
N VAL A 151 8.56 -21.93 3.46
CA VAL A 151 9.07 -22.32 4.77
C VAL A 151 9.99 -23.51 4.57
N TRP A 152 11.25 -23.35 4.95
CA TRP A 152 12.17 -24.49 5.06
C TRP A 152 12.28 -24.90 6.52
N ASP A 153 11.74 -26.08 6.81
CA ASP A 153 11.91 -26.80 8.08
C ASP A 153 13.28 -27.49 8.18
N GLY A 154 14.09 -27.40 7.12
CA GLY A 154 15.40 -28.04 7.00
C GLY A 154 15.33 -29.42 6.35
N SER A 155 14.13 -29.97 6.13
CA SER A 155 13.91 -31.23 5.42
C SER A 155 13.94 -30.98 3.91
N CYS A 156 14.35 -31.99 3.15
CA CYS A 156 14.31 -31.92 1.68
C CYS A 156 14.04 -33.27 1.04
N LYS A 157 13.76 -33.27 -0.27
CA LYS A 157 13.71 -34.47 -1.10
C LYS A 157 14.57 -34.25 -2.34
N PRO A 158 15.44 -35.19 -2.73
CA PRO A 158 16.37 -34.99 -3.83
C PRO A 158 15.68 -34.78 -5.20
N ASP A 159 14.46 -35.30 -5.38
CA ASP A 159 13.74 -35.24 -6.66
C ASP A 159 12.83 -33.99 -6.83
N GLN A 160 12.88 -33.02 -5.91
CA GLN A 160 12.08 -31.80 -6.01
C GLN A 160 12.83 -30.67 -6.75
N PRO A 161 12.12 -29.83 -7.54
CA PRO A 161 12.69 -28.59 -8.07
C PRO A 161 13.12 -27.68 -6.92
N GLU A 162 14.35 -27.19 -6.95
CA GLU A 162 14.95 -26.38 -5.87
C GLU A 162 14.73 -26.99 -4.47
N PRO A 163 15.31 -28.17 -4.18
CA PRO A 163 14.99 -28.93 -2.96
C PRO A 163 15.44 -28.22 -1.67
N CYS A 164 16.35 -27.26 -1.79
CA CYS A 164 16.91 -26.49 -0.69
C CYS A 164 17.15 -25.03 -1.10
N PRO A 165 17.04 -24.06 -0.16
CA PRO A 165 17.15 -22.65 -0.47
C PRO A 165 18.62 -22.23 -0.60
N ASN A 166 18.84 -21.05 -1.19
CA ASN A 166 20.14 -20.35 -1.18
C ASN A 166 21.32 -21.20 -1.68
N GLY A 167 21.08 -22.09 -2.64
CA GLY A 167 22.12 -22.96 -3.23
C GLY A 167 22.69 -24.00 -2.26
N SER A 168 21.95 -24.36 -1.21
CA SER A 168 22.34 -25.45 -0.32
C SER A 168 21.98 -26.82 -0.90
N GLU A 169 22.68 -27.86 -0.43
CA GLU A 169 22.52 -29.21 -0.94
C GLU A 169 21.58 -30.02 -0.05
N CYS A 170 20.77 -30.87 -0.68
CA CYS A 170 19.94 -31.84 0.00
C CYS A 170 20.77 -33.09 0.31
N ILE A 171 21.16 -33.27 1.57
CA ILE A 171 22.09 -34.32 1.98
C ILE A 171 21.34 -35.40 2.75
N GLN A 172 21.56 -36.66 2.37
CA GLN A 172 21.05 -37.82 3.11
C GLN A 172 21.75 -37.92 4.46
N ILE A 173 20.98 -37.86 5.55
CA ILE A 173 21.52 -37.97 6.90
C ILE A 173 21.50 -39.43 7.36
N ARG A 174 20.35 -40.10 7.22
CA ARG A 174 20.17 -41.50 7.60
C ARG A 174 18.90 -42.09 6.99
N GLY A 175 19.01 -43.25 6.33
CA GLY A 175 17.85 -43.90 5.71
C GLY A 175 17.18 -42.95 4.71
N GLU A 176 15.86 -42.77 4.79
CA GLU A 176 15.10 -41.84 3.93
C GLU A 176 15.01 -40.40 4.47
N ILE A 177 15.85 -40.03 5.45
CA ILE A 177 15.89 -38.69 6.04
C ILE A 177 16.95 -37.85 5.31
N PHE A 178 16.51 -36.75 4.71
CA PHE A 178 17.38 -35.78 4.01
C PHE A 178 17.22 -34.39 4.61
N GLU A 179 18.33 -33.67 4.75
CA GLU A 179 18.36 -32.30 5.29
C GLU A 179 19.11 -31.34 4.36
N CYS A 180 18.66 -30.09 4.31
CA CYS A 180 19.36 -29.01 3.64
C CYS A 180 20.59 -28.56 4.44
N ARG A 181 21.77 -28.71 3.85
CA ARG A 181 23.03 -28.33 4.47
C ARG A 181 23.85 -27.41 3.57
N LYS A 182 24.44 -26.38 4.16
CA LYS A 182 25.44 -25.55 3.46
C LYS A 182 26.82 -26.14 3.69
N ILE A 183 27.56 -26.35 2.62
CA ILE A 183 28.99 -26.64 2.69
C ILE A 183 29.72 -25.33 3.00
N ILE A 184 30.40 -25.30 4.14
CA ILE A 184 31.31 -24.20 4.50
C ILE A 184 32.72 -24.75 4.41
N VAL A 185 33.54 -24.11 3.58
CA VAL A 185 34.95 -24.40 3.42
C VAL A 185 35.70 -23.51 4.41
N GLU A 186 36.20 -24.09 5.51
CA GLU A 186 37.08 -23.38 6.43
C GLU A 186 38.54 -23.75 6.11
N PHE A 187 39.38 -22.73 5.90
CA PHE A 187 40.82 -22.91 5.70
C PHE A 187 41.51 -22.93 7.06
N LEU A 188 42.04 -24.09 7.45
CA LEU A 188 42.95 -24.21 8.58
C LEU A 188 44.38 -24.28 8.02
N ASN A 189 45.16 -23.23 8.30
CA ASN A 189 46.60 -23.13 8.04
C ASN A 189 47.06 -23.68 6.68
N ASN A 190 46.78 -22.94 5.59
CA ASN A 190 47.35 -23.04 4.23
C ASN A 190 47.50 -24.42 3.54
N GLU A 191 47.10 -25.54 4.15
CA GLU A 191 47.22 -26.88 3.55
C GLU A 191 46.05 -27.82 3.89
N GLN A 192 45.11 -27.44 4.77
CA GLN A 192 43.93 -28.26 5.08
C GLN A 192 42.61 -27.50 4.89
N VAL A 193 41.76 -28.07 4.03
CA VAL A 193 40.36 -27.67 3.85
C VAL A 193 39.50 -28.53 4.75
N ASN A 194 38.79 -27.93 5.70
CA ASN A 194 37.77 -28.63 6.47
C ASN A 194 36.38 -28.32 5.89
N LEU A 195 35.62 -29.37 5.56
CA LEU A 195 34.25 -29.25 5.05
C LEU A 195 33.29 -29.37 6.23
N ILE A 196 32.72 -28.24 6.65
CA ILE A 196 31.72 -28.22 7.72
C ILE A 196 30.34 -28.10 7.09
N PHE A 197 29.46 -29.04 7.40
CA PHE A 197 28.05 -28.97 7.03
C PHE A 197 27.26 -28.29 8.14
N LYS A 198 26.66 -27.12 7.86
CA LYS A 198 25.70 -26.49 8.78
C LYS A 198 24.27 -26.68 8.27
N ASN A 199 23.37 -27.11 9.15
CA ASN A 199 21.94 -27.20 8.85
C ASN A 199 21.40 -25.81 8.54
N ILE A 200 20.70 -25.67 7.41
CA ILE A 200 19.95 -24.47 7.10
C ILE A 200 18.53 -24.66 7.60
N VAL A 201 18.35 -24.52 8.92
CA VAL A 201 17.03 -24.24 9.44
C VAL A 201 16.83 -22.73 9.24
N ARG A 202 15.84 -22.33 8.44
CA ARG A 202 15.41 -20.93 8.49
C ARG A 202 14.84 -20.74 9.90
N LEU A 203 15.63 -20.14 10.78
CA LEU A 203 15.14 -19.51 12.00
C LEU A 203 14.06 -18.51 11.56
N HIS A 204 12.79 -18.91 11.57
CA HIS A 204 11.81 -18.01 12.12
C HIS A 204 12.27 -17.83 13.56
N ASN A 205 13.05 -16.77 13.77
CA ASN A 205 13.38 -16.26 15.07
C ASN A 205 12.15 -16.42 15.96
N LYS A 206 12.37 -16.89 17.17
CA LYS A 206 11.57 -16.48 18.32
C LYS A 206 11.40 -14.96 18.21
N ILE A 207 10.31 -14.50 17.62
CA ILE A 207 9.83 -13.15 17.83
C ILE A 207 8.84 -13.32 18.97
N HIS A 208 9.38 -13.12 20.17
CA HIS A 208 8.59 -12.69 21.31
C HIS A 208 7.80 -11.45 20.91
N LEU A 209 6.55 -11.43 21.37
CA LEU A 209 5.53 -10.35 21.44
C LEU A 209 4.41 -10.48 20.42
#